data_AF-A0AAC9IRG0-F1
#
_entry.id   AF-A0AAC9IRG0-F1
#
_cell.length_a   1.000
_cell.length_b   1.000
_cell.length_c   1.000
_cell.angle_alpha   90.00
_cell.angle_beta   90.00
_cell.angle_gamma   90.00
#
_symmetry.space_group_name_H-M   'P 1'
#
loop_
_entity.id
_entity.type
_entity.pdbx_description
1 polymer ?
#
loop_
_entity_poly.entity_id
_entity_poly.type
_entity_poly.pdbx_seq_one_letter_code
_entity_poly.pdbx_strand_id
1 'polypeptide(L)'
;MSSQKKCLDLLIVEDDITVQDVYKQRIEYFNQYGESNIEINLTIESDKDNALNLLSNTNRIFDGAIVDLDLKNSGGNDSSGNEVIREIKQNLRFPIFVISGTTHNLDSDLHGDTAFFKVRKRDDDEFDFCEEFVNIYNTGITNILNRKGMIEQHINKIFWNHLSNSMDLWIGDTKRTPEQKQNTLLRFFLLHVQEYLELTTESDFEKYHAAEFYITPPIKGKVYTGDVIIEKGTEKRYIVLTPSCDLAQSKAKEVLLAEIESKDKDGILKNFINIIHKDDKIDSLYLNAEADLKKIISNSYSNKYHYLPKYQDICDGLINFQKLKTVKNKDFCEGTLLFERIASVNSSFTKDIVARFSYYYSRQGSPDFDVDEIYESLIDK
;
A
#
# COMPACT_ATOMS: atom_id res chain seq x y z
N MET A 1 -5.59 22.24 27.91
CA MET A 1 -5.62 22.69 26.50
C MET A 1 -6.64 21.81 25.79
N SER A 2 -7.77 22.37 25.36
CA SER A 2 -8.77 21.61 24.61
C SER A 2 -8.14 21.21 23.29
N SER A 3 -7.90 19.91 23.06
CA SER A 3 -7.54 19.42 21.74
C SER A 3 -8.69 19.77 20.79
N GLN A 4 -8.40 20.51 19.73
CA GLN A 4 -9.40 20.85 18.71
C GLN A 4 -9.92 19.53 18.11
N LYS A 5 -11.23 19.28 18.22
CA LYS A 5 -11.86 18.09 17.62
C LYS A 5 -11.68 18.16 16.10
N LYS A 6 -11.45 17.01 15.47
CA LYS A 6 -11.45 16.90 14.01
C LYS A 6 -12.89 16.98 13.51
N CYS A 7 -13.07 17.44 12.28
CA CYS A 7 -14.38 17.63 11.69
C CYS A 7 -14.59 16.66 10.52
N LEU A 8 -15.72 15.96 10.51
CA LEU A 8 -16.20 15.11 9.43
C LEU A 8 -17.43 15.78 8.81
N ASP A 9 -17.35 16.20 7.55
CA ASP A 9 -18.48 16.84 6.87
C ASP A 9 -19.36 15.78 6.18
N LEU A 10 -20.58 15.58 6.69
CA LEU A 10 -21.55 14.59 6.22
C LEU A 10 -22.68 15.26 5.43
N LEU A 11 -22.94 14.77 4.22
CA LEU A 11 -24.14 15.13 3.44
C LEU A 11 -25.26 14.12 3.71
N ILE A 12 -26.47 14.59 3.96
CA ILE A 12 -27.67 13.76 3.97
C ILE A 12 -28.61 14.26 2.87
N VAL A 13 -29.05 13.35 2.01
CA VAL A 13 -30.03 13.61 0.97
C VAL A 13 -31.30 12.81 1.29
N GLU A 14 -32.29 13.50 1.84
CA GLU A 14 -33.52 12.92 2.40
C GLU A 14 -34.62 13.98 2.36
N ASP A 15 -35.79 13.66 1.81
CA ASP A 15 -36.90 14.60 1.64
C ASP A 15 -37.88 14.60 2.82
N ASP A 16 -37.93 13.52 3.61
CA ASP A 16 -38.77 13.45 4.81
C ASP A 16 -38.12 14.18 6.01
N ILE A 17 -38.72 15.31 6.40
CA ILE A 17 -38.29 16.15 7.53
C ILE A 17 -38.23 15.35 8.85
N THR A 18 -39.12 14.39 9.06
CA THR A 18 -39.14 13.55 10.26
C THR A 18 -37.89 12.68 10.31
N VAL A 19 -37.52 12.09 9.18
CA VAL A 19 -36.31 11.26 9.06
C VAL A 19 -35.06 12.13 9.21
N GLN A 20 -35.05 13.33 8.61
CA GLN A 20 -33.97 14.30 8.81
C GLN A 20 -33.78 14.66 10.29
N ASP A 21 -34.85 14.89 11.04
CA ASP A 21 -34.77 15.23 12.46
C ASP A 21 -34.26 14.07 13.31
N VAL A 22 -34.58 12.82 12.95
CA VAL A 22 -33.98 11.62 13.57
C VAL A 22 -32.47 11.60 13.35
N TYR A 23 -32.00 11.85 12.12
CA TYR A 23 -30.56 11.92 11.84
C TYR A 23 -29.86 13.05 12.59
N LYS A 24 -30.46 14.25 12.65
CA LYS A 24 -29.94 15.39 13.43
C LYS A 24 -29.77 15.03 14.90
N GLN A 25 -30.82 14.49 15.53
CA GLN A 25 -30.78 14.12 16.95
C GLN A 25 -29.72 13.05 17.22
N ARG A 26 -29.59 12.05 16.33
CA ARG A 26 -28.57 11.02 16.47
C ARG A 26 -27.15 11.59 16.37
N ILE A 27 -26.91 12.49 15.42
CA ILE A 27 -25.60 13.15 15.24
C ILE A 27 -25.29 14.10 16.40
N GLU A 28 -26.27 14.87 16.87
CA GLU A 28 -26.12 15.73 18.07
C GLU A 28 -25.75 14.90 19.31
N TYR A 29 -26.46 13.79 19.52
CA TYR A 29 -26.15 12.85 20.60
C TYR A 29 -24.73 12.29 20.46
N PHE A 30 -24.35 11.85 19.27
CA PHE A 30 -23.00 11.34 18.99
C PHE A 30 -21.92 12.39 19.26
N ASN A 31 -22.09 13.63 18.80
CA ASN A 31 -21.11 14.71 18.97
C ASN A 31 -20.95 15.15 20.44
N GLN A 32 -22.04 15.13 21.21
CA GLN A 32 -22.07 15.57 22.60
C GLN A 32 -21.59 14.48 23.58
N TYR A 33 -22.04 13.24 23.38
CA TYR A 33 -21.85 12.16 24.35
C TYR A 33 -20.94 11.04 23.85
N GLY A 34 -20.64 10.99 22.55
CA GLY A 34 -19.70 10.02 21.99
C GLY A 34 -18.27 10.25 22.50
N GLU A 35 -17.53 9.16 22.67
CA GLU A 35 -16.12 9.19 23.10
C GLU A 35 -15.15 9.59 21.97
N SER A 36 -15.68 9.92 20.78
CA SER A 36 -14.89 10.26 19.60
C SER A 36 -14.27 11.67 19.69
N ASN A 37 -13.04 11.78 19.18
CA ASN A 37 -12.38 13.07 18.95
C ASN A 37 -12.81 13.74 17.63
N ILE A 38 -13.77 13.13 16.92
CA ILE A 38 -14.36 13.64 15.67
C ILE A 38 -15.76 14.18 15.95
N GLU A 39 -16.02 15.37 15.44
CA GLU A 39 -17.32 16.01 15.38
C GLU A 39 -17.87 15.87 13.95
N ILE A 40 -19.10 15.40 13.82
CA ILE A 40 -19.80 15.28 12.55
C ILE A 40 -20.55 16.58 12.28
N ASN A 41 -20.14 17.30 11.23
CA ASN A 41 -20.84 18.45 10.70
C ASN A 41 -21.85 17.99 9.66
N LEU A 42 -23.10 18.39 9.83
CA LEU A 42 -24.20 17.91 9.01
C LEU A 42 -24.65 18.96 8.00
N THR A 43 -24.76 18.56 6.72
CA THR A 43 -25.48 19.29 5.68
C THR A 43 -26.62 18.42 5.16
N ILE A 44 -27.83 18.97 5.07
CA ILE A 44 -29.01 18.25 4.60
C ILE A 44 -29.55 18.92 3.34
N GLU A 45 -29.86 18.12 2.33
CA GLU A 45 -30.60 18.53 1.14
C GLU A 45 -31.81 17.62 0.94
N SER A 46 -32.94 18.20 0.55
CA SER A 46 -34.21 17.47 0.40
C SER A 46 -34.57 17.16 -1.05
N ASP A 47 -33.75 17.61 -1.99
CA ASP A 47 -34.03 17.49 -3.42
C ASP A 47 -32.79 17.03 -4.17
N LYS A 48 -33.01 16.18 -5.18
CA LYS A 48 -31.96 15.64 -6.04
C LYS A 48 -31.14 16.74 -6.71
N ASP A 49 -31.78 17.72 -7.36
CA ASP A 49 -31.07 18.71 -8.17
C ASP A 49 -30.21 19.62 -7.28
N ASN A 50 -30.71 19.98 -6.10
CA ASN A 50 -29.92 20.71 -5.10
C ASN A 50 -28.72 19.90 -4.60
N ALA A 51 -28.93 18.61 -4.30
CA ALA A 51 -27.84 17.72 -3.90
C ALA A 51 -26.78 17.59 -5.00
N LEU A 52 -27.16 17.42 -6.26
CA LEU A 52 -26.23 17.35 -7.41
C LEU A 52 -25.45 18.66 -7.59
N ASN A 53 -26.12 19.82 -7.45
CA ASN A 53 -25.48 21.12 -7.49
C ASN A 53 -24.44 21.29 -6.37
N LEU A 54 -24.78 20.82 -5.17
CA LEU A 54 -23.90 20.87 -4.00
C LEU A 54 -22.68 19.96 -4.17
N LEU A 55 -22.88 18.73 -4.66
CA LEU A 55 -21.82 17.77 -4.95
C LEU A 55 -20.91 18.23 -6.10
N SER A 56 -21.44 19.01 -7.05
CA SER A 56 -20.66 19.60 -8.15
C SER A 56 -19.83 20.80 -7.70
N ASN A 57 -20.14 21.40 -6.55
CA ASN A 57 -19.42 22.56 -6.04
C ASN A 57 -18.06 22.17 -5.44
N THR A 58 -16.97 22.53 -6.12
CA THR A 58 -15.59 22.20 -5.70
C THR A 58 -15.15 22.89 -4.39
N ASN A 59 -15.91 23.88 -3.89
CA ASN A 59 -15.65 24.50 -2.60
C ASN A 59 -16.31 23.80 -1.42
N ARG A 60 -17.21 22.85 -1.68
CA ARG A 60 -17.83 22.00 -0.66
C ARG A 60 -17.20 20.61 -0.76
N ILE A 61 -16.68 20.14 0.37
CA ILE A 61 -16.06 18.82 0.47
C ILE A 61 -16.87 18.06 1.51
N PHE A 62 -17.20 16.82 1.18
CA PHE A 62 -17.84 15.91 2.10
C PHE A 62 -16.92 14.71 2.31
N ASP A 63 -16.97 14.18 3.52
CA ASP A 63 -16.28 12.97 3.97
C ASP A 63 -17.19 11.74 3.94
N GLY A 64 -18.49 11.94 3.74
CA GLY A 64 -19.47 10.88 3.59
C GLY A 64 -20.80 11.40 3.07
N ALA A 65 -21.68 10.50 2.63
CA ALA A 65 -23.07 10.82 2.38
C ALA A 65 -24.05 9.72 2.82
N ILE A 66 -25.22 10.14 3.30
CA ILE A 66 -26.42 9.29 3.40
C ILE A 66 -27.38 9.71 2.30
N VAL A 67 -27.93 8.75 1.58
CA VAL A 67 -28.85 9.02 0.46
C VAL A 67 -30.08 8.13 0.57
N ASP A 68 -31.26 8.73 0.68
CA ASP A 68 -32.52 8.01 0.44
C ASP A 68 -32.78 7.84 -1.06
N LEU A 69 -33.52 6.80 -1.43
CA LEU A 69 -33.81 6.49 -2.82
C LEU A 69 -35.02 7.27 -3.38
N ASP A 70 -36.02 7.59 -2.55
CA ASP A 70 -37.29 8.20 -2.96
C ASP A 70 -37.37 9.64 -2.48
N LEU A 71 -36.66 10.56 -3.15
CA LEU A 71 -36.55 11.96 -2.74
C LEU A 71 -37.76 12.83 -3.13
N LYS A 72 -38.90 12.21 -3.46
CA LYS A 72 -40.13 12.92 -3.84
C LYS A 72 -41.37 12.40 -3.12
N ASN A 73 -41.20 11.60 -2.06
CA ASN A 73 -42.31 10.99 -1.32
C ASN A 73 -43.33 10.28 -2.24
N SER A 74 -42.83 9.61 -3.27
CA SER A 74 -43.66 9.03 -4.33
C SER A 74 -44.09 7.58 -4.07
N GLY A 75 -43.69 7.02 -2.94
CA GLY A 75 -43.98 5.64 -2.55
C GLY A 75 -43.19 4.62 -3.38
N GLY A 76 -41.96 4.97 -3.77
CA GLY A 76 -41.07 4.11 -4.56
C GLY A 76 -41.27 4.18 -6.08
N ASN A 77 -42.01 5.16 -6.60
CA ASN A 77 -42.07 5.44 -8.05
C ASN A 77 -40.99 6.43 -8.51
N ASP A 78 -40.34 7.09 -7.57
CA ASP A 78 -39.16 7.92 -7.74
C ASP A 78 -37.95 7.14 -7.23
N SER A 79 -36.88 7.23 -8.01
CA SER A 79 -35.59 6.61 -7.74
C SER A 79 -34.49 7.64 -7.98
N SER A 80 -34.79 8.92 -7.74
CA SER A 80 -33.90 10.05 -8.02
C SER A 80 -32.63 10.00 -7.15
N GLY A 81 -32.69 9.33 -5.99
CA GLY A 81 -31.51 9.00 -5.18
C GLY A 81 -30.46 8.18 -5.94
N ASN A 82 -30.85 7.34 -6.90
CA ASN A 82 -29.90 6.61 -7.74
C ASN A 82 -29.01 7.57 -8.57
N GLU A 83 -29.53 8.73 -9.00
CA GLU A 83 -28.74 9.73 -9.73
C GLU A 83 -27.68 10.36 -8.82
N VAL A 84 -28.03 10.68 -7.57
CA VAL A 84 -27.09 11.19 -6.57
C VAL A 84 -25.99 10.17 -6.27
N ILE A 85 -26.36 8.90 -6.07
CA ILE A 85 -25.40 7.82 -5.82
C ILE A 85 -24.44 7.65 -7.00
N ARG A 86 -24.95 7.72 -8.24
CA ARG A 86 -24.11 7.67 -9.45
C ARG A 86 -23.13 8.81 -9.52
N GLU A 87 -23.56 10.04 -9.25
CA GLU A 87 -22.68 11.21 -9.24
C GLU A 87 -21.52 10.99 -8.26
N ILE A 88 -21.82 10.52 -7.05
CA ILE A 88 -20.78 10.26 -6.05
C ILE A 88 -19.86 9.12 -6.51
N LYS A 89 -20.38 7.97 -6.96
CA LYS A 89 -19.56 6.83 -7.40
C LYS A 89 -18.68 7.15 -8.61
N GLN A 90 -19.10 8.06 -9.49
CA GLN A 90 -18.35 8.41 -10.71
C GLN A 90 -17.32 9.50 -10.46
N ASN A 91 -17.64 10.50 -9.64
CA ASN A 91 -16.87 11.76 -9.58
C ASN A 91 -16.30 12.08 -8.19
N LEU A 92 -16.60 11.28 -7.18
CA LEU A 92 -16.24 11.50 -5.77
C LEU A 92 -15.71 10.21 -5.13
N ARG A 93 -15.05 10.36 -3.98
CA ARG A 93 -14.29 9.27 -3.33
C ARG A 93 -14.47 9.28 -1.82
N PHE A 94 -15.72 9.20 -1.38
CA PHE A 94 -16.09 9.10 0.02
C PHE A 94 -17.19 8.05 0.23
N PRO A 95 -17.34 7.48 1.45
CA PRO A 95 -18.36 6.48 1.73
C PRO A 95 -19.80 6.99 1.53
N ILE A 96 -20.66 6.14 0.97
CA ILE A 96 -22.09 6.41 0.76
C ILE A 96 -22.89 5.32 1.46
N PHE A 97 -23.81 5.71 2.33
CA PHE A 97 -24.79 4.78 2.91
C PHE A 97 -26.19 5.09 2.37
N VAL A 98 -26.78 4.11 1.70
CA VAL A 98 -28.16 4.18 1.23
C VAL A 98 -29.05 3.69 2.36
N ILE A 99 -29.78 4.59 3.00
CA ILE A 99 -30.72 4.24 4.08
C ILE A 99 -32.12 4.58 3.58
N SER A 100 -32.90 3.55 3.25
CA SER A 100 -34.19 3.75 2.57
C SER A 100 -35.26 2.73 2.97
N GLY A 101 -36.53 3.12 2.88
CA GLY A 101 -37.65 2.17 2.97
C GLY A 101 -37.84 1.33 1.70
N THR A 102 -37.32 1.81 0.56
CA THR A 102 -37.51 1.22 -0.78
C THR A 102 -36.18 0.72 -1.35
N THR A 103 -35.33 0.10 -0.54
CA THR A 103 -33.99 -0.41 -0.94
C THR A 103 -33.98 -1.32 -2.19
N HIS A 104 -35.11 -1.94 -2.52
CA HIS A 104 -35.29 -2.75 -3.73
C HIS A 104 -35.32 -1.92 -5.03
N ASN A 105 -35.49 -0.60 -4.95
CA ASN A 105 -35.44 0.34 -6.07
C ASN A 105 -34.02 0.82 -6.40
N LEU A 106 -33.00 0.31 -5.70
CA LEU A 106 -31.62 0.57 -6.06
C LEU A 106 -31.33 -0.03 -7.43
N ASP A 107 -30.77 0.78 -8.34
CA ASP A 107 -30.49 0.32 -9.69
C ASP A 107 -29.43 -0.79 -9.72
N SER A 108 -29.58 -1.74 -10.65
CA SER A 108 -28.79 -2.97 -10.65
C SER A 108 -27.27 -2.76 -10.81
N ASP A 109 -26.86 -1.66 -11.47
CA ASP A 109 -25.47 -1.26 -11.66
C ASP A 109 -24.84 -0.69 -10.39
N LEU A 110 -25.66 -0.33 -9.39
CA LEU A 110 -25.23 0.24 -8.12
C LEU A 110 -25.13 -0.80 -7.01
N HIS A 111 -25.56 -2.05 -7.23
CA HIS A 111 -25.44 -3.11 -6.23
C HIS A 111 -24.00 -3.40 -5.81
N GLY A 112 -23.87 -3.89 -4.58
CA GLY A 112 -22.61 -4.21 -3.92
C GLY A 112 -22.69 -3.82 -2.46
N ASP A 113 -21.98 -4.52 -1.59
CA ASP A 113 -21.78 -4.11 -0.19
C ASP A 113 -20.29 -4.09 0.08
N THR A 114 -19.78 -2.93 0.46
CA THR A 114 -18.37 -2.68 0.78
C THR A 114 -18.29 -1.73 1.96
N ALA A 115 -17.10 -1.56 2.54
CA ALA A 115 -16.91 -0.54 3.58
C ALA A 115 -17.33 0.87 3.13
N PHE A 116 -17.22 1.20 1.83
CA PHE A 116 -17.56 2.53 1.28
C PHE A 116 -18.98 2.62 0.70
N PHE A 117 -19.71 1.52 0.64
CA PHE A 117 -21.04 1.51 0.04
C PHE A 117 -21.89 0.46 0.73
N LYS A 118 -22.84 0.92 1.55
CA LYS A 118 -23.76 0.07 2.30
C LYS A 118 -25.19 0.44 1.98
N VAL A 119 -26.06 -0.56 1.91
CA VAL A 119 -27.49 -0.39 1.68
C VAL A 119 -28.22 -0.97 2.87
N ARG A 120 -28.98 -0.15 3.57
CA ARG A 120 -29.66 -0.51 4.83
C ARG A 120 -31.10 -0.03 4.77
N LYS A 121 -31.98 -0.74 5.47
CA LYS A 121 -33.37 -0.30 5.63
C LYS A 121 -33.43 0.78 6.71
N ARG A 122 -34.46 1.63 6.68
CA ARG A 122 -34.67 2.69 7.69
C ARG A 122 -34.85 2.14 9.11
N ASP A 123 -35.36 0.92 9.25
CA ASP A 123 -35.63 0.22 10.51
C ASP A 123 -34.50 -0.70 10.96
N ASP A 124 -33.29 -0.55 10.39
CA ASP A 124 -32.12 -1.32 10.79
C ASP A 124 -31.45 -0.70 12.04
N ASP A 125 -31.97 -1.06 13.21
CA ASP A 125 -31.50 -0.57 14.51
C ASP A 125 -30.05 -1.00 14.84
N GLU A 126 -29.52 -2.03 14.17
CA GLU A 126 -28.14 -2.50 14.36
C GLU A 126 -27.12 -1.64 13.61
N PHE A 127 -27.57 -0.80 12.66
CA PHE A 127 -26.69 0.01 11.84
C PHE A 127 -26.38 1.37 12.49
N ASP A 128 -25.16 1.50 13.01
CA ASP A 128 -24.62 2.79 13.45
C ASP A 128 -23.79 3.50 12.37
N PHE A 129 -24.48 4.32 11.58
CA PHE A 129 -23.82 5.08 10.53
C PHE A 129 -22.79 6.08 11.07
N CYS A 130 -22.96 6.62 12.29
CA CYS A 130 -22.02 7.57 12.86
C CYS A 130 -20.68 6.88 13.15
N GLU A 131 -20.72 5.74 13.84
CA GLU A 131 -19.51 4.95 14.12
C GLU A 131 -18.85 4.48 12.83
N GLU A 132 -19.63 4.03 11.86
CA GLU A 132 -19.13 3.56 10.56
C GLU A 132 -18.38 4.66 9.79
N PHE A 133 -18.96 5.86 9.66
CA PHE A 133 -18.28 6.99 9.03
C PHE A 133 -17.02 7.40 9.80
N VAL A 134 -17.08 7.43 11.13
CA VAL A 134 -15.93 7.79 11.97
C VAL A 134 -14.79 6.77 11.85
N ASN A 135 -15.11 5.48 11.82
CA ASN A 135 -14.12 4.41 11.63
C ASN A 135 -13.42 4.55 10.26
N ILE A 136 -14.18 4.82 9.20
CA ILE A 136 -13.61 5.06 7.86
C ILE A 136 -12.76 6.33 7.85
N TYR A 137 -13.26 7.43 8.39
CA TYR A 137 -12.55 8.71 8.45
C TYR A 137 -11.22 8.60 9.22
N ASN A 138 -11.20 7.83 10.31
CA ASN A 138 -9.99 7.58 11.11
C ASN A 138 -8.88 6.84 10.36
N THR A 139 -9.19 6.12 9.29
CA THR A 139 -8.14 5.54 8.41
C THR A 139 -7.35 6.62 7.65
N GLY A 140 -7.88 7.85 7.56
CA GLY A 140 -7.30 8.95 6.80
C GLY A 140 -7.60 8.89 5.30
N ILE A 141 -8.32 7.88 4.82
CA ILE A 141 -8.58 7.65 3.41
C ILE A 141 -9.32 8.81 2.73
N THR A 142 -10.27 9.45 3.42
CA THR A 142 -11.00 10.62 2.88
C THR A 142 -10.07 11.82 2.71
N ASN A 143 -9.13 12.03 3.64
CA ASN A 143 -8.08 13.07 3.54
C ASN A 143 -7.09 12.82 2.39
N ILE A 144 -6.93 11.56 1.96
CA ILE A 144 -6.07 11.19 0.83
C ILE A 144 -6.80 11.44 -0.49
N LEU A 145 -8.05 10.98 -0.60
CA LEU A 145 -8.74 10.80 -1.89
C LEU A 145 -9.85 11.82 -2.21
N ASN A 146 -10.28 12.65 -1.27
CA ASN A 146 -11.29 13.68 -1.54
C ASN A 146 -10.77 14.73 -2.55
N ARG A 147 -11.66 15.59 -3.06
CA ARG A 147 -11.37 16.57 -4.13
C ARG A 147 -10.29 17.61 -3.79
N LYS A 148 -9.90 17.76 -2.51
CA LYS A 148 -8.76 18.60 -2.10
C LYS A 148 -7.75 17.82 -1.26
N GLY A 149 -7.78 16.51 -1.37
CA GLY A 149 -6.99 15.59 -0.56
C GLY A 149 -5.52 15.65 -0.94
N MET A 150 -4.71 14.91 -0.20
CA MET A 150 -3.25 14.89 -0.39
C MET A 150 -2.86 14.56 -1.83
N ILE A 151 -3.55 13.62 -2.50
CA ILE A 151 -3.22 13.25 -3.88
C ILE A 151 -3.43 14.43 -4.85
N GLU A 152 -4.54 15.16 -4.76
CA GLU A 152 -4.81 16.33 -5.60
C GLU A 152 -3.78 17.45 -5.38
N GLN A 153 -3.36 17.65 -4.13
CA GLN A 153 -2.29 18.60 -3.81
C GLN A 153 -0.95 18.19 -4.44
N HIS A 154 -0.61 16.89 -4.39
CA HIS A 154 0.58 16.38 -5.05
C HIS A 154 0.48 16.48 -6.58
N ILE A 155 -0.67 16.15 -7.18
CA ILE A 155 -0.91 16.32 -8.63
C ILE A 155 -0.61 17.77 -9.03
N ASN A 156 -1.19 18.74 -8.31
CA ASN A 156 -1.01 20.15 -8.63
C ASN A 156 0.46 20.61 -8.46
N LYS A 157 1.13 20.20 -7.37
CA LYS A 157 2.55 20.48 -7.14
C LYS A 157 3.42 19.88 -8.25
N ILE A 158 3.20 18.61 -8.61
CA ILE A 158 3.98 17.92 -9.64
C ILE A 158 3.79 18.59 -11.00
N PHE A 159 2.56 18.98 -11.32
CA PHE A 159 2.26 19.66 -12.57
C PHE A 159 3.05 20.96 -12.71
N TRP A 160 2.89 21.89 -11.76
CA TRP A 160 3.48 23.23 -11.85
C TRP A 160 4.97 23.29 -11.54
N ASN A 161 5.47 22.42 -10.66
CA ASN A 161 6.88 22.46 -10.28
C ASN A 161 7.77 21.65 -11.23
N HIS A 162 7.23 20.61 -11.89
CA HIS A 162 8.05 19.66 -12.65
C HIS A 162 7.60 19.49 -14.10
N LEU A 163 6.33 19.13 -14.34
CA LEU A 163 5.85 18.82 -15.70
C LEU A 163 5.80 20.05 -16.61
N SER A 164 5.25 21.17 -16.13
CA SER A 164 5.12 22.39 -16.93
C SER A 164 6.48 22.91 -17.38
N ASN A 165 7.50 22.80 -16.52
CA ASN A 165 8.87 23.27 -16.78
C ASN A 165 9.64 22.39 -17.77
N SER A 166 9.18 21.16 -18.02
CA SER A 166 9.84 20.20 -18.92
C SER A 166 9.07 19.96 -20.22
N MET A 167 7.95 20.66 -20.45
CA MET A 167 7.05 20.36 -21.58
C MET A 167 7.70 20.57 -22.95
N ASP A 168 8.59 21.55 -23.09
CA ASP A 168 9.30 21.85 -24.34
C ASP A 168 10.11 20.64 -24.86
N LEU A 169 10.66 19.82 -23.97
CA LEU A 169 11.38 18.59 -24.34
C LEU A 169 10.45 17.59 -25.07
N TRP A 170 9.19 17.52 -24.65
CA TRP A 170 8.19 16.61 -25.22
C TRP A 170 7.57 17.18 -26.47
N ILE A 171 7.36 18.50 -26.54
CA ILE A 171 6.91 19.20 -27.74
C ILE A 171 7.93 19.02 -28.86
N GLY A 172 9.23 19.17 -28.55
CA GLY A 172 10.33 19.02 -29.51
C GLY A 172 10.69 17.58 -29.89
N ASP A 173 10.20 16.57 -29.18
CA ASP A 173 10.49 15.15 -29.50
C ASP A 173 9.75 14.70 -30.77
N THR A 174 10.45 14.61 -31.89
CA THR A 174 9.89 14.13 -33.17
C THR A 174 10.04 12.63 -33.38
N LYS A 175 10.73 11.92 -32.48
CA LYS A 175 11.04 10.49 -32.63
C LYS A 175 9.97 9.58 -32.05
N ARG A 176 9.28 10.02 -30.99
CA ARG A 176 8.22 9.24 -30.34
C ARG A 176 6.84 9.57 -30.90
N THR A 177 5.98 8.56 -30.99
CA THR A 177 4.56 8.76 -31.28
C THR A 177 3.86 9.46 -30.10
N PRO A 178 2.69 10.10 -30.31
CA PRO A 178 1.92 10.70 -29.22
C PRO A 178 1.63 9.72 -28.08
N GLU A 179 1.27 8.48 -28.39
CA GLU A 179 1.01 7.42 -27.41
C GLU A 179 2.28 7.07 -26.59
N GLN A 180 3.44 6.96 -27.24
CA GLN A 180 4.71 6.70 -26.54
C GLN A 180 5.10 7.85 -25.60
N LYS A 181 4.81 9.10 -26.00
CA LYS A 181 5.01 10.27 -25.14
C LYS A 181 4.08 10.22 -23.94
N GLN A 182 2.78 9.99 -24.13
CA GLN A 182 1.80 9.84 -23.05
C GLN A 182 2.20 8.76 -22.05
N ASN A 183 2.57 7.58 -22.54
CA ASN A 183 3.04 6.48 -21.68
C ASN A 183 4.29 6.84 -20.88
N THR A 184 5.18 7.66 -21.44
CA THR A 184 6.41 8.10 -20.75
C THR A 184 6.10 9.20 -19.73
N LEU A 185 5.26 10.16 -20.08
CA LEU A 185 4.78 11.21 -19.19
C LEU A 185 4.03 10.63 -17.98
N LEU A 186 3.22 9.59 -18.19
CA LEU A 186 2.53 8.89 -17.09
C LEU A 186 3.52 8.28 -16.09
N ARG A 187 4.57 7.59 -16.58
CA ARG A 187 5.63 7.06 -15.71
C ARG A 187 6.42 8.18 -15.03
N PHE A 188 6.71 9.26 -15.75
CA PHE A 188 7.40 10.42 -15.20
C PHE A 188 6.60 11.04 -14.06
N PHE A 189 5.29 11.22 -14.24
CA PHE A 189 4.38 11.69 -13.19
C PHE A 189 4.37 10.75 -11.98
N LEU A 190 4.23 9.43 -12.21
CA LEU A 190 4.23 8.44 -11.14
C LEU A 190 5.52 8.46 -10.31
N LEU A 191 6.68 8.64 -10.95
CA LEU A 191 7.96 8.77 -10.24
C LEU A 191 7.95 9.98 -9.28
N HIS A 192 7.42 11.13 -9.70
CA HIS A 192 7.34 12.29 -8.80
C HIS A 192 6.34 12.06 -7.66
N VAL A 193 5.22 11.40 -7.92
CA VAL A 193 4.27 11.02 -6.85
C VAL A 193 4.99 10.16 -5.82
N GLN A 194 5.73 9.14 -6.27
CA GLN A 194 6.49 8.27 -5.38
C GLN A 194 7.50 9.06 -4.54
N GLU A 195 8.31 9.93 -5.15
CA GLU A 195 9.28 10.76 -4.42
C GLU A 195 8.62 11.65 -3.34
N TYR A 196 7.44 12.22 -3.62
CA TYR A 196 6.70 12.98 -2.61
C TYR A 196 6.17 12.11 -1.47
N LEU A 197 5.78 10.86 -1.75
CA LEU A 197 5.26 9.93 -0.75
C LEU A 197 6.35 9.25 0.08
N GLU A 198 7.59 9.23 -0.39
CA GLU A 198 8.74 8.71 0.37
C GLU A 198 9.18 9.68 1.48
N LEU A 199 8.65 10.91 1.51
CA LEU A 199 9.00 11.94 2.47
C LEU A 199 7.91 12.12 3.55
N THR A 200 8.37 12.22 4.80
CA THR A 200 7.59 12.70 5.94
C THR A 200 7.29 14.19 5.80
N THR A 201 6.39 14.71 6.66
CA THR A 201 6.11 16.16 6.73
C THR A 201 7.34 17.01 7.11
N GLU A 202 8.34 16.41 7.74
CA GLU A 202 9.60 17.07 8.11
C GLU A 202 10.70 16.88 7.06
N SER A 203 10.37 16.30 5.90
CA SER A 203 11.31 15.97 4.80
C SER A 203 12.35 14.89 5.11
N ASP A 204 12.15 14.12 6.18
CA ASP A 204 12.84 12.84 6.41
C ASP A 204 12.18 11.70 5.60
N PHE A 205 12.83 10.55 5.46
CA PHE A 205 12.25 9.40 4.77
C PHE A 205 11.22 8.64 5.62
N GLU A 206 10.09 8.31 4.99
CA GLU A 206 9.09 7.42 5.58
C GLU A 206 9.64 6.01 5.80
N LYS A 207 9.13 5.34 6.84
CA LYS A 207 9.47 3.94 7.08
C LYS A 207 8.55 3.05 6.26
N TYR A 208 9.15 2.22 5.41
CA TYR A 208 8.41 1.26 4.61
C TYR A 208 7.68 0.22 5.45
N HIS A 209 6.41 -0.01 5.13
CA HIS A 209 5.65 -1.16 5.61
C HIS A 209 6.01 -2.42 4.81
N ALA A 210 5.91 -3.60 5.44
CA ALA A 210 6.22 -4.88 4.77
C ALA A 210 5.38 -5.13 3.50
N ALA A 211 4.19 -4.54 3.42
CA ALA A 211 3.31 -4.60 2.25
C ALA A 211 3.90 -3.92 1.01
N GLU A 212 4.80 -2.95 1.17
CA GLU A 212 5.43 -2.22 0.07
C GLU A 212 6.61 -2.99 -0.54
N PHE A 213 7.07 -4.04 0.15
CA PHE A 213 8.22 -4.84 -0.25
C PHE A 213 7.92 -5.71 -1.48
N TYR A 214 6.68 -6.21 -1.60
CA TYR A 214 6.28 -7.16 -2.64
C TYR A 214 5.17 -6.63 -3.54
N ILE A 215 5.22 -7.04 -4.80
CA ILE A 215 4.13 -6.90 -5.76
C ILE A 215 3.50 -8.28 -5.93
N THR A 216 2.25 -8.43 -5.47
CA THR A 216 1.50 -9.69 -5.44
C THR A 216 0.07 -9.50 -5.96
N PRO A 217 -0.41 -10.29 -6.93
CA PRO A 217 0.35 -11.26 -7.72
C PRO A 217 1.37 -10.56 -8.65
N PRO A 218 2.41 -11.27 -9.10
CA PRO A 218 3.38 -10.71 -10.04
C PRO A 218 2.75 -10.25 -11.36
N ILE A 219 3.00 -9.01 -11.77
CA ILE A 219 2.39 -8.40 -12.96
C ILE A 219 3.12 -8.80 -14.26
N LYS A 220 4.45 -8.92 -14.23
CA LYS A 220 5.27 -9.11 -15.44
C LYS A 220 5.04 -10.51 -16.03
N GLY A 221 4.91 -10.69 -17.34
CA GLY A 221 4.64 -12.01 -17.93
C GLY A 221 5.80 -13.03 -17.90
N LYS A 222 7.00 -12.66 -17.44
CA LYS A 222 8.21 -13.50 -17.42
C LYS A 222 8.99 -13.29 -16.13
N VAL A 223 9.93 -14.18 -15.83
CA VAL A 223 10.82 -14.06 -14.67
C VAL A 223 11.82 -12.91 -14.85
N TYR A 224 12.01 -12.10 -13.80
CA TYR A 224 12.94 -10.99 -13.72
C TYR A 224 13.74 -10.99 -12.41
N THR A 225 14.79 -10.16 -12.36
CA THR A 225 15.55 -9.94 -11.11
C THR A 225 14.62 -9.51 -9.98
N GLY A 226 14.85 -10.04 -8.79
CA GLY A 226 14.01 -9.77 -7.61
C GLY A 226 12.72 -10.56 -7.56
N ASP A 227 12.41 -11.41 -8.55
CA ASP A 227 11.27 -12.31 -8.43
C ASP A 227 11.53 -13.38 -7.36
N VAL A 228 10.51 -13.62 -6.54
CA VAL A 228 10.48 -14.70 -5.55
C VAL A 228 9.76 -15.89 -6.16
N ILE A 229 10.43 -17.04 -6.14
CA ILE A 229 9.96 -18.28 -6.76
C ILE A 229 9.98 -19.43 -5.77
N ILE A 230 9.05 -20.37 -5.96
CA ILE A 230 8.99 -21.66 -5.26
C ILE A 230 9.38 -22.76 -6.25
N GLU A 231 10.30 -23.63 -5.85
CA GLU A 231 10.55 -24.88 -6.57
C GLU A 231 9.47 -25.92 -6.23
N LYS A 232 8.79 -26.42 -7.26
CA LYS A 232 7.79 -27.48 -7.12
C LYS A 232 8.48 -28.78 -6.71
N GLY A 233 7.93 -29.46 -5.71
CA GLY A 233 8.42 -30.73 -5.17
C GLY A 233 9.32 -30.60 -3.95
N THR A 234 10.12 -29.54 -3.83
CA THR A 234 10.93 -29.27 -2.61
C THR A 234 10.33 -28.19 -1.72
N GLU A 235 9.43 -27.37 -2.27
CA GLU A 235 8.86 -26.16 -1.65
C GLU A 235 9.94 -25.18 -1.16
N LYS A 236 11.15 -25.26 -1.73
CA LYS A 236 12.21 -24.31 -1.45
C LYS A 236 11.93 -23.01 -2.17
N ARG A 237 12.21 -21.91 -1.46
CA ARG A 237 12.05 -20.55 -1.98
C ARG A 237 13.39 -20.02 -2.45
N TYR A 238 13.33 -19.25 -3.52
CA TYR A 238 14.51 -18.61 -4.10
C TYR A 238 14.19 -17.18 -4.53
N ILE A 239 15.22 -16.34 -4.57
CA ILE A 239 15.17 -15.04 -5.24
C ILE A 239 16.03 -15.07 -6.51
N VAL A 240 15.54 -14.43 -7.57
CA VAL A 240 16.24 -14.33 -8.85
C VAL A 240 17.26 -13.19 -8.80
N LEU A 241 18.53 -13.50 -9.07
CA LEU A 241 19.63 -12.54 -9.05
C LEU A 241 20.14 -12.15 -10.44
N THR A 242 19.82 -12.92 -11.50
CA THR A 242 20.24 -12.57 -12.86
C THR A 242 19.71 -11.19 -13.28
N PRO A 243 20.55 -10.30 -13.84
CA PRO A 243 20.13 -8.97 -14.28
C PRO A 243 18.97 -8.98 -15.27
N SER A 244 18.05 -8.03 -15.11
CA SER A 244 16.81 -7.97 -15.88
C SER A 244 17.06 -7.71 -17.37
N CYS A 245 18.15 -7.01 -17.73
CA CYS A 245 18.54 -6.79 -19.12
C CYS A 245 18.87 -8.10 -19.86
N ASP A 246 19.53 -9.04 -19.19
CA ASP A 246 19.91 -10.34 -19.77
C ASP A 246 18.69 -11.26 -19.93
N LEU A 247 17.74 -11.17 -18.99
CA LEU A 247 16.47 -11.90 -19.02
C LEU A 247 15.52 -11.35 -20.09
N ALA A 248 15.41 -10.01 -20.20
CA ALA A 248 14.52 -9.36 -21.17
C ALA A 248 14.90 -9.66 -22.63
N GLN A 249 16.20 -9.77 -22.91
CA GLN A 249 16.71 -10.02 -24.26
C GLN A 249 16.75 -11.52 -24.62
N SER A 250 16.24 -12.41 -23.74
CA SER A 250 16.38 -13.87 -23.85
C SER A 250 17.83 -14.34 -24.06
N LYS A 251 18.81 -13.53 -23.64
CA LYS A 251 20.24 -13.83 -23.77
C LYS A 251 20.72 -14.76 -22.67
N ALA A 252 20.14 -14.64 -21.48
CA ALA A 252 20.39 -15.52 -20.37
C ALA A 252 19.76 -16.91 -20.61
N LYS A 253 20.59 -17.88 -21.01
CA LYS A 253 20.22 -19.31 -21.04
C LYS A 253 20.04 -19.86 -19.61
N GLU A 254 20.76 -19.26 -18.67
CA GLU A 254 20.84 -19.66 -17.27
C GLU A 254 20.41 -18.52 -16.36
N VAL A 255 19.68 -18.88 -15.30
CA VAL A 255 19.13 -17.97 -14.30
C VAL A 255 19.75 -18.32 -12.95
N LEU A 256 20.40 -17.34 -12.33
CA LEU A 256 21.02 -17.43 -11.02
C LEU A 256 19.98 -17.15 -9.94
N LEU A 257 19.91 -18.06 -8.98
CA LEU A 257 19.01 -18.03 -7.84
C LEU A 257 19.83 -18.06 -6.54
N ALA A 258 19.32 -17.41 -5.50
CA ALA A 258 19.79 -17.61 -4.12
C ALA A 258 18.65 -18.18 -3.25
N GLU A 259 18.96 -19.17 -2.42
CA GLU A 259 17.98 -19.79 -1.52
C GLU A 259 17.50 -18.80 -0.45
N ILE A 260 16.20 -18.80 -0.18
CA ILE A 260 15.57 -18.08 0.92
C ILE A 260 15.30 -19.08 2.04
N GLU A 261 16.09 -18.97 3.11
CA GLU A 261 15.95 -19.78 4.31
C GLU A 261 14.72 -19.33 5.11
N SER A 262 13.81 -20.27 5.41
CA SER A 262 12.67 -20.00 6.29
C SER A 262 13.13 -19.90 7.75
N LYS A 263 12.46 -19.05 8.54
CA LYS A 263 12.68 -18.98 9.99
C LYS A 263 12.39 -20.28 10.74
N ASP A 264 11.58 -21.17 10.16
CA ASP A 264 11.15 -22.42 10.80
C ASP A 264 12.11 -23.59 10.52
N LYS A 265 12.98 -23.43 9.51
CA LYS A 265 14.02 -24.40 9.16
C LYS A 265 15.32 -24.07 9.89
N ASP A 266 16.17 -25.08 10.05
CA ASP A 266 17.44 -24.91 10.77
C ASP A 266 18.32 -23.88 10.06
N GLY A 267 18.78 -22.88 10.82
CA GLY A 267 19.44 -21.69 10.31
C GLY A 267 19.57 -20.62 11.38
N ILE A 268 20.24 -19.51 11.05
CA ILE A 268 20.56 -18.48 12.04
C ILE A 268 19.31 -17.78 12.60
N LEU A 269 18.27 -17.58 11.78
CA LEU A 269 17.01 -16.96 12.21
C LEU A 269 16.35 -17.81 13.30
N LYS A 270 16.18 -19.10 13.03
CA LYS A 270 15.62 -20.06 14.00
C LYS A 270 16.43 -20.12 15.28
N ASN A 271 17.76 -20.09 15.19
CA ASN A 271 18.63 -20.14 16.36
C ASN A 271 18.42 -18.92 17.28
N PHE A 272 18.44 -17.71 16.71
CA PHE A 272 18.22 -16.49 17.50
C PHE A 272 16.80 -16.42 18.07
N ILE A 273 15.78 -16.75 17.28
CA ILE A 273 14.38 -16.81 17.75
C ILE A 273 14.22 -17.83 18.87
N ASN A 274 14.83 -19.01 18.76
CA ASN A 274 14.77 -20.04 19.79
C ASN A 274 15.45 -19.62 21.09
N ILE A 275 16.56 -18.88 21.04
CA ILE A 275 17.22 -18.34 22.24
C ILE A 275 16.26 -17.38 22.94
N ILE A 276 15.68 -16.43 22.19
CA ILE A 276 14.75 -15.42 22.71
C ILE A 276 13.48 -16.07 23.29
N HIS A 277 12.95 -17.11 22.66
CA HIS A 277 11.73 -17.79 23.13
C HIS A 277 11.95 -18.79 24.28
N LYS A 278 13.18 -19.31 24.46
CA LYS A 278 13.47 -20.28 25.52
C LYS A 278 13.89 -19.62 26.83
N ASP A 279 14.40 -18.40 26.77
CA ASP A 279 14.91 -17.72 27.96
C ASP A 279 13.83 -16.83 28.59
N ASP A 280 13.22 -17.32 29.66
CA ASP A 280 12.26 -16.53 30.45
C ASP A 280 12.97 -15.38 31.22
N LYS A 281 14.32 -15.36 31.24
CA LYS A 281 15.12 -14.32 31.88
C LYS A 281 15.87 -13.50 30.84
N ILE A 282 15.84 -12.18 31.00
CA ILE A 282 16.64 -11.26 30.20
C ILE A 282 18.08 -11.30 30.73
N ASP A 283 18.90 -12.18 30.15
CA ASP A 283 20.31 -12.32 30.45
C ASP A 283 21.21 -11.81 29.29
N SER A 284 22.52 -11.97 29.40
CA SER A 284 23.45 -11.52 28.35
C SER A 284 23.29 -12.30 27.04
N LEU A 285 22.90 -13.57 27.10
CA LEU A 285 22.66 -14.38 25.91
C LEU A 285 21.41 -13.91 25.16
N TYR A 286 20.31 -13.64 25.89
CA TYR A 286 19.09 -13.05 25.34
C TYR A 286 19.38 -11.70 24.66
N LEU A 287 20.06 -10.78 25.36
CA LEU A 287 20.33 -9.43 24.84
C LEU A 287 21.18 -9.47 23.57
N ASN A 288 22.17 -10.37 23.51
CA ASN A 288 22.99 -10.57 22.32
C ASN A 288 22.17 -11.15 21.15
N ALA A 289 21.32 -12.15 21.41
CA ALA A 289 20.46 -12.73 20.38
C ALA A 289 19.43 -11.72 19.84
N GLU A 290 18.84 -10.90 20.72
CA GLU A 290 17.92 -9.83 20.33
C GLU A 290 18.63 -8.76 19.48
N ALA A 291 19.83 -8.34 19.88
CA ALA A 291 20.64 -7.39 19.13
C ALA A 291 21.00 -7.93 17.73
N ASP A 292 21.42 -9.19 17.63
CA ASP A 292 21.75 -9.79 16.35
C ASP A 292 20.53 -10.04 15.47
N LEU A 293 19.37 -10.39 16.04
CA LEU A 293 18.12 -10.47 15.28
C LEU A 293 17.71 -9.11 14.71
N LYS A 294 17.84 -8.03 15.49
CA LYS A 294 17.63 -6.65 15.00
C LYS A 294 18.62 -6.29 13.89
N LYS A 295 19.88 -6.72 13.99
CA LYS A 295 20.87 -6.55 12.90
C LYS A 295 20.49 -7.35 11.65
N ILE A 296 19.92 -8.55 11.79
CA ILE A 296 19.45 -9.33 10.64
C ILE A 296 18.29 -8.60 9.94
N ILE A 297 17.27 -8.18 10.70
CA ILE A 297 16.09 -7.50 10.16
C ILE A 297 16.47 -6.18 9.48
N SER A 298 17.42 -5.42 10.05
CA SER A 298 17.96 -4.20 9.47
C SER A 298 19.02 -4.43 8.39
N ASN A 299 19.29 -5.68 8.01
CA ASN A 299 20.30 -6.05 7.02
C ASN A 299 21.71 -5.50 7.35
N SER A 300 22.07 -5.42 8.63
CA SER A 300 23.39 -4.97 9.11
C SER A 300 24.22 -6.10 9.74
N TYR A 301 23.68 -7.32 9.86
CA TYR A 301 24.35 -8.46 10.49
C TYR A 301 25.55 -8.99 9.68
N SER A 302 25.33 -9.35 8.42
CA SER A 302 26.40 -9.86 7.55
C SER A 302 26.02 -9.72 6.08
N ASN A 303 26.98 -9.36 5.23
CA ASN A 303 26.74 -9.17 3.79
C ASN A 303 26.34 -10.46 3.05
N LYS A 304 26.58 -11.64 3.62
CA LYS A 304 26.13 -12.91 3.04
C LYS A 304 24.62 -13.15 3.15
N TYR A 305 23.91 -12.34 3.93
CA TYR A 305 22.48 -12.49 4.20
C TYR A 305 21.69 -11.23 3.84
N HIS A 306 20.43 -11.43 3.44
CA HIS A 306 19.46 -10.36 3.28
C HIS A 306 18.08 -10.82 3.75
N TYR A 307 17.48 -10.11 4.71
CA TYR A 307 16.19 -10.42 5.30
C TYR A 307 15.02 -10.01 4.39
N LEU A 308 14.03 -10.89 4.32
CA LEU A 308 12.79 -10.72 3.58
C LEU A 308 11.62 -10.73 4.58
N PRO A 309 10.79 -9.67 4.63
CA PRO A 309 9.67 -9.61 5.57
C PRO A 309 8.53 -10.55 5.17
N LYS A 310 7.68 -10.91 6.14
CA LYS A 310 6.42 -11.63 5.89
C LYS A 310 5.39 -10.65 5.31
N TYR A 311 4.64 -11.08 4.30
CA TYR A 311 3.48 -10.35 3.80
C TYR A 311 2.45 -11.32 3.21
N GLN A 312 1.20 -11.23 3.68
CA GLN A 312 0.13 -12.18 3.31
C GLN A 312 0.63 -13.64 3.41
N ASP A 313 0.55 -14.39 2.32
CA ASP A 313 0.96 -15.80 2.22
C ASP A 313 2.48 -15.98 1.99
N ILE A 314 3.22 -14.90 1.76
CA ILE A 314 4.68 -14.93 1.63
C ILE A 314 5.27 -14.93 3.03
N CYS A 315 5.85 -16.08 3.44
CA CYS A 315 6.53 -16.17 4.72
C CYS A 315 7.77 -15.25 4.77
N ASP A 316 8.16 -14.82 5.97
CA ASP A 316 9.47 -14.20 6.18
C ASP A 316 10.62 -15.17 5.84
N GLY A 317 11.84 -14.64 5.68
CA GLY A 317 13.01 -15.47 5.47
C GLY A 317 14.30 -14.71 5.29
N LEU A 318 15.38 -15.45 5.05
CA LEU A 318 16.71 -14.92 4.87
C LEU A 318 17.30 -15.41 3.56
N ILE A 319 17.54 -14.52 2.61
CA ILE A 319 18.32 -14.82 1.42
C ILE A 319 19.74 -15.17 1.88
N ASN A 320 20.21 -16.35 1.50
CA ASN A 320 21.56 -16.80 1.81
C ASN A 320 22.39 -16.82 0.51
N PHE A 321 23.25 -15.81 0.32
CA PHE A 321 24.08 -15.67 -0.88
C PHE A 321 25.18 -16.75 -1.00
N GLN A 322 25.35 -17.60 0.02
CA GLN A 322 26.21 -18.79 -0.08
C GLN A 322 25.50 -19.96 -0.78
N LYS A 323 24.16 -19.97 -0.78
CA LYS A 323 23.32 -21.04 -1.33
C LYS A 323 22.80 -20.67 -2.71
N LEU A 324 23.72 -20.62 -3.68
CA LEU A 324 23.40 -20.30 -5.06
C LEU A 324 22.95 -21.53 -5.84
N LYS A 325 22.03 -21.33 -6.77
CA LYS A 325 21.54 -22.36 -7.70
C LYS A 325 21.38 -21.74 -9.08
N THR A 326 21.86 -22.43 -10.10
CA THR A 326 21.67 -22.02 -11.50
C THR A 326 20.65 -22.95 -12.15
N VAL A 327 19.65 -22.37 -12.82
CA VAL A 327 18.59 -23.11 -13.52
C VAL A 327 18.46 -22.62 -14.95
N LYS A 328 17.77 -23.37 -15.81
CA LYS A 328 17.58 -22.96 -17.21
C LYS A 328 16.35 -22.07 -17.33
N ASN A 329 16.39 -21.10 -18.23
CA ASN A 329 15.23 -20.20 -18.46
C ASN A 329 13.95 -20.98 -18.83
N LYS A 330 14.09 -22.10 -19.56
CA LYS A 330 12.98 -22.99 -19.89
C LYS A 330 12.29 -23.63 -18.69
N ASP A 331 12.93 -23.67 -17.52
CA ASP A 331 12.36 -24.27 -16.31
C ASP A 331 11.21 -23.40 -15.73
N PHE A 332 11.06 -22.17 -16.25
CA PHE A 332 9.97 -21.22 -15.97
C PHE A 332 8.86 -21.21 -17.03
N CYS A 333 9.03 -21.90 -18.16
CA CYS A 333 8.07 -21.88 -19.26
C CYS A 333 6.90 -22.85 -19.05
N GLU A 334 5.75 -22.52 -19.66
CA GLU A 334 4.59 -23.40 -19.71
C GLU A 334 4.95 -24.78 -20.30
N GLY A 335 4.55 -25.85 -19.60
CA GLY A 335 4.86 -27.24 -19.95
C GLY A 335 5.96 -27.90 -19.12
N THR A 336 6.87 -27.13 -18.51
CA THR A 336 7.94 -27.63 -17.63
C THR A 336 7.89 -27.09 -16.21
N LEU A 337 7.24 -25.94 -15.97
CA LEU A 337 6.96 -25.26 -14.68
C LEU A 337 7.52 -25.96 -13.42
N LEU A 338 8.85 -26.03 -13.30
CA LEU A 338 9.54 -26.53 -12.11
C LEU A 338 9.53 -25.46 -11.02
N PHE A 339 9.38 -24.20 -11.43
CA PHE A 339 9.31 -23.06 -10.55
C PHE A 339 8.00 -22.31 -10.77
N GLU A 340 7.40 -21.93 -9.65
CA GLU A 340 6.25 -21.03 -9.61
C GLU A 340 6.68 -19.68 -9.08
N ARG A 341 6.24 -18.59 -9.70
CA ARG A 341 6.55 -17.25 -9.23
C ARG A 341 5.41 -16.74 -8.37
N ILE A 342 5.72 -16.42 -7.12
CA ILE A 342 4.74 -16.02 -6.10
C ILE A 342 4.71 -14.51 -5.85
N ALA A 343 5.84 -13.82 -6.10
CA ALA A 343 5.94 -12.38 -5.88
C ALA A 343 7.05 -11.76 -6.73
N SER A 344 7.00 -10.45 -6.92
CA SER A 344 8.15 -9.65 -7.35
C SER A 344 8.52 -8.69 -6.24
N VAL A 345 9.79 -8.64 -5.84
CA VAL A 345 10.28 -7.61 -4.92
C VAL A 345 10.22 -6.26 -5.63
N ASN A 346 9.73 -5.22 -4.95
CA ASN A 346 9.69 -3.87 -5.49
C ASN A 346 11.13 -3.42 -5.89
N SER A 347 11.21 -2.64 -6.97
CA SER A 347 12.48 -2.21 -7.56
C SER A 347 13.39 -1.44 -6.60
N SER A 348 12.83 -0.67 -5.65
CA SER A 348 13.60 0.03 -4.62
C SER A 348 14.41 -0.94 -3.75
N PHE A 349 13.80 -2.04 -3.31
CA PHE A 349 14.46 -3.07 -2.48
C PHE A 349 15.30 -4.06 -3.30
N THR A 350 14.89 -4.36 -4.53
CA THR A 350 15.65 -5.26 -5.42
C THR A 350 17.06 -4.73 -5.67
N LYS A 351 17.22 -3.40 -5.79
CA LYS A 351 18.54 -2.76 -5.93
C LYS A 351 19.45 -3.05 -4.73
N ASP A 352 18.95 -2.96 -3.50
CA ASP A 352 19.74 -3.26 -2.30
C ASP A 352 20.13 -4.75 -2.24
N ILE A 353 19.22 -5.66 -2.57
CA ILE A 353 19.52 -7.10 -2.62
C ILE A 353 20.66 -7.38 -3.61
N VAL A 354 20.56 -6.84 -4.82
CA VAL A 354 21.58 -7.03 -5.87
C VAL A 354 22.90 -6.37 -5.49
N ALA A 355 22.88 -5.17 -4.94
CA ALA A 355 24.08 -4.49 -4.46
C ALA A 355 24.79 -5.30 -3.37
N ARG A 356 24.03 -5.84 -2.42
CA ARG A 356 24.56 -6.66 -1.32
C ARG A 356 25.12 -7.98 -1.79
N PHE A 357 24.43 -8.66 -2.71
CA PHE A 357 24.98 -9.85 -3.37
C PHE A 357 26.30 -9.52 -4.07
N SER A 358 26.34 -8.41 -4.81
CA SER A 358 27.55 -7.99 -5.54
C SER A 358 28.71 -7.73 -4.58
N TYR A 359 28.46 -7.01 -3.48
CA TYR A 359 29.46 -6.75 -2.44
C TYR A 359 29.97 -8.05 -1.81
N TYR A 360 29.06 -8.98 -1.48
CA TYR A 360 29.43 -10.28 -0.92
C TYR A 360 30.28 -11.09 -1.90
N TYR A 361 29.85 -11.17 -3.16
CA TYR A 361 30.52 -11.95 -4.21
C TYR A 361 31.88 -11.36 -4.61
N SER A 362 32.05 -10.04 -4.51
CA SER A 362 33.30 -9.36 -4.87
C SER A 362 34.34 -9.34 -3.75
N ARG A 363 34.08 -9.94 -2.57
CA ARG A 363 35.05 -9.93 -1.47
C ARG A 363 36.34 -10.62 -1.90
N GLN A 364 37.43 -9.87 -1.91
CA GLN A 364 38.77 -10.42 -2.03
C GLN A 364 39.25 -10.83 -0.64
N GLY A 365 39.82 -12.02 -0.52
CA GLY A 365 40.49 -12.42 0.72
C GLY A 365 41.66 -11.46 0.97
N SER A 366 41.71 -10.88 2.16
CA SER A 366 42.91 -10.20 2.65
C SER A 366 43.84 -11.24 3.28
N PRO A 367 45.16 -11.16 3.08
CA PRO A 367 46.10 -11.94 3.88
C PRO A 367 45.91 -11.63 5.36
N ASP A 368 45.95 -12.65 6.19
CA ASP A 368 45.87 -12.53 7.65
C ASP A 368 47.28 -12.29 8.17
N PHE A 369 47.52 -11.14 8.80
CA PHE A 369 48.81 -10.84 9.41
C PHE A 369 48.84 -11.38 10.83
N ASP A 370 50.03 -11.72 11.32
CA ASP A 370 50.23 -11.88 12.76
C ASP A 370 50.08 -10.50 13.42
N VAL A 371 48.89 -10.28 13.99
CA VAL A 371 48.51 -8.97 14.56
C VAL A 371 49.37 -8.64 15.76
N ASP A 372 49.74 -9.65 16.56
CA ASP A 372 50.55 -9.46 17.76
C ASP A 372 51.99 -9.08 17.37
N GLU A 373 52.58 -9.75 16.38
CA GLU A 373 53.91 -9.40 15.83
C GLU A 373 53.94 -7.95 15.30
N ILE A 374 52.96 -7.58 14.46
CA ILE A 374 52.90 -6.22 13.91
C ILE A 374 52.66 -5.20 15.02
N TYR A 375 51.78 -5.50 15.97
CA TYR A 375 51.50 -4.61 17.09
C TYR A 375 52.75 -4.35 17.93
N GLU A 376 53.49 -5.39 18.33
CA GLU A 376 54.76 -5.28 19.05
C GLU A 376 55.77 -4.41 18.29
N SER A 377 55.91 -4.60 16.97
CA SER A 377 56.81 -3.80 16.12
C SER A 377 56.46 -2.30 16.07
N LEU A 378 55.21 -1.94 16.35
CA LEU A 378 54.74 -0.54 16.34
C LEU A 378 54.95 0.15 17.69
N ILE A 379 55.07 -0.61 18.78
CA ILE A 379 55.14 -0.06 20.15
C ILE A 379 56.53 -0.19 20.79
N ASP A 380 57.40 -1.06 20.28
CA ASP A 380 58.79 -1.11 20.70
C ASP A 380 59.57 0.12 20.19
N LYS A 381 60.28 0.78 21.11
CA LYS A 381 61.07 2.02 20.88
C LYS A 381 62.50 1.75 20.46
#